data_AF-A0A9W4KFL1-F1
#
_entry.id   AF-A0A9W4KFL1-F1
#
_cell.length_a   1.000
_cell.length_b   1.000
_cell.length_c   1.000
_cell.angle_alpha   90.00
_cell.angle_beta   90.00
_cell.angle_gamma   90.00
#
_symmetry.space_group_name_H-M   'P 1'
#
loop_
_entity.id
_entity.type
_entity.pdbx_description
1 polymer ?
#
loop_
_entity_poly.entity_id
_entity_poly.type
_entity_poly.pdbx_seq_one_letter_code
_entity_poly.pdbx_strand_id
1 'polypeptide(L)'
;MRVTKGCARCRHRHARCVVPVGASSCSRCARLGRPCHLEPRFHFKPVRHIYQQCGNAPARFDLVWDEQQVWVGVTRPHICEPQAYFGTEVPRRALEEPMLLKALLALAARHDAILTNGSECEASTFHGECLQLLIVALNQPEENYDDNLLTTVVVLRFYEELERTTDRKCHLLGSNRLLNLMSRSASSGGLAEAVSWQFLRQAIYSSIAQYEPIQLDLRNYERSSVFHRDDDAARANAIIFFCACILQLCCAVPGYAIDRKSWQRLTDCVEEWHCNKPRSWQPLRYQPPGLSADQPFPELWIISPPAVVGLQYYHASKIFLTLSDAPSQRMTDYETSQARLIAEKTIAGHLVVAIGLSLSNDSVQNSYYIASHLLQRFGYCLQQPAEQQGALRFLSRVEKKLGWRTSWTGRDLERQWRDRANLSSGAN
;
A
#
# COMPACT_ATOMS: atom_id res chain seq x y z
N MET A 1 13.38 27.02 8.27
CA MET A 1 12.06 27.68 8.24
C MET A 1 12.15 29.02 8.97
N ARG A 2 11.72 30.16 8.40
CA ARG A 2 11.58 31.41 9.17
C ARG A 2 10.11 31.83 9.20
N VAL A 3 9.61 32.15 10.40
CA VAL A 3 8.29 32.73 10.59
C VAL A 3 8.35 34.19 10.15
N THR A 4 7.61 34.55 9.11
CA THR A 4 7.51 35.96 8.69
C THR A 4 6.43 36.66 9.50
N LYS A 5 6.76 37.83 10.06
CA LYS A 5 5.81 38.67 10.79
C LYS A 5 5.34 39.81 9.90
N GLY A 6 4.03 39.87 9.63
CA GLY A 6 3.38 40.95 8.90
C GLY A 6 3.31 40.80 7.38
N CYS A 7 2.44 41.60 6.72
CA CYS A 7 2.21 41.58 5.27
C CYS A 7 3.39 42.17 4.47
N ALA A 8 3.47 41.85 3.17
CA ALA A 8 4.59 42.25 2.30
C ALA A 8 4.89 43.76 2.35
N ARG A 9 3.85 44.58 2.27
CA ARG A 9 3.96 46.05 2.32
C ARG A 9 4.46 46.57 3.66
N CYS A 10 3.95 46.03 4.77
CA CYS A 10 4.41 46.43 6.10
C CYS A 10 5.87 46.03 6.33
N ARG A 11 6.31 44.88 5.80
CA ARG A 11 7.72 44.48 5.88
C ARG A 11 8.63 45.38 5.05
N HIS A 12 8.25 45.65 3.81
CA HIS A 12 9.01 46.55 2.94
C HIS A 12 9.16 47.96 3.54
N ARG A 13 8.16 48.42 4.29
CA ARG A 13 8.17 49.71 4.98
C ARG A 13 8.63 49.65 6.44
N HIS A 14 9.17 48.52 6.90
CA HIS A 14 9.60 48.30 8.29
C HIS A 14 8.58 48.76 9.33
N ALA A 15 7.32 48.40 9.09
CA ALA A 15 6.13 48.93 9.71
C ALA A 15 5.41 47.86 10.55
N ARG A 16 4.88 48.23 11.72
CA ARG A 16 4.07 47.31 12.54
C ARG A 16 2.85 46.83 11.76
N CYS A 17 2.69 45.52 11.67
CA CYS A 17 1.57 44.87 11.00
C CYS A 17 0.71 44.16 12.05
N VAL A 18 -0.51 44.66 12.25
CA VAL A 18 -1.50 44.05 13.14
C VAL A 18 -2.65 43.55 12.28
N VAL A 19 -2.94 42.25 12.35
CA VAL A 19 -4.05 41.62 11.65
C VAL A 19 -5.06 41.21 12.72
N PRO A 20 -6.24 41.83 12.76
CA PRO A 20 -7.32 41.40 13.64
C PRO A 20 -7.68 39.93 13.38
N VAL A 21 -8.12 39.22 14.42
CA VAL A 21 -8.54 37.82 14.29
C VAL A 21 -9.70 37.74 13.28
N GLY A 22 -9.57 36.87 12.28
CA GLY A 22 -10.56 36.70 11.20
C GLY A 22 -10.50 37.73 10.06
N ALA A 23 -9.59 38.72 10.09
CA ALA A 23 -9.49 39.73 9.03
C ALA A 23 -8.58 39.29 7.87
N SER A 24 -9.02 39.57 6.63
CA SER A 24 -8.25 39.32 5.40
C SER A 24 -7.19 40.39 5.10
N SER A 25 -7.12 41.46 5.90
CA SER A 25 -6.15 42.55 5.74
C SER A 25 -5.67 43.10 7.09
N CYS A 26 -4.45 43.65 7.13
CA CYS A 26 -3.94 44.30 8.32
C CYS A 26 -4.55 45.70 8.50
N SER A 27 -4.68 46.17 9.74
CA SER A 27 -5.34 47.45 10.07
C SER A 27 -4.74 48.65 9.31
N ARG A 28 -3.42 48.60 9.04
CA ARG A 28 -2.72 49.65 8.31
C ARG A 28 -3.01 49.63 6.80
N CYS A 29 -3.10 48.46 6.18
CA CYS A 29 -3.48 48.36 4.76
C CYS A 29 -4.95 48.68 4.55
N ALA A 30 -5.82 48.22 5.47
CA ALA A 30 -7.25 48.53 5.46
C ALA A 30 -7.50 50.05 5.52
N ARG A 31 -6.89 50.75 6.49
CA ARG A 31 -7.02 52.22 6.63
C ARG A 31 -6.53 53.00 5.41
N LEU A 32 -5.51 52.49 4.71
CA LEU A 32 -4.94 53.16 3.55
C LEU A 32 -5.69 52.84 2.25
N GLY A 33 -6.71 51.97 2.27
CA GLY A 33 -7.41 51.52 1.07
C GLY A 33 -6.49 50.79 0.09
N ARG A 34 -5.52 50.01 0.59
CA ARG A 34 -4.50 49.37 -0.23
C ARG A 34 -4.56 47.84 -0.10
N PRO A 35 -4.24 47.10 -1.17
CA PRO A 35 -4.22 45.64 -1.12
C PRO A 35 -3.21 45.15 -0.07
N CYS A 36 -3.64 44.17 0.72
CA CYS A 36 -2.85 43.58 1.80
C CYS A 36 -2.43 42.16 1.41
N HIS A 37 -1.19 42.01 0.95
CA HIS A 37 -0.63 40.69 0.64
C HIS A 37 -0.06 40.05 1.91
N LEU A 38 -0.88 39.22 2.55
CA LEU A 38 -0.46 38.33 3.63
C LEU A 38 0.19 37.10 2.98
N GLU A 39 1.51 37.13 2.82
CA GLU A 39 2.26 35.94 2.40
C GLU A 39 2.15 34.82 3.46
N PRO A 40 2.38 33.55 3.08
CA PRO A 40 2.40 32.43 4.01
C PRO A 40 3.29 32.73 5.23
N ARG A 41 2.82 32.35 6.43
CA ARG A 41 3.55 32.59 7.69
C ARG A 41 4.94 31.98 7.69
N PHE A 42 5.17 30.98 6.86
CA PHE A 42 6.43 30.29 6.73
C PHE A 42 7.00 30.49 5.34
N HIS A 43 8.26 30.92 5.29
CA HIS A 43 9.03 30.92 4.06
C HIS A 43 10.19 29.94 4.19
N PHE A 44 10.25 29.00 3.25
CA PHE A 44 11.37 28.08 3.10
C PHE A 44 12.44 28.78 2.26
N LYS A 45 13.48 29.29 2.93
CA LYS A 45 14.69 29.66 2.21
C LYS A 45 15.46 28.38 1.88
N PRO A 46 16.06 28.28 0.68
CA PRO A 46 17.03 27.23 0.40
C PRO A 46 18.12 27.30 1.47
N VAL A 47 18.23 26.24 2.27
CA VAL A 47 19.26 26.10 3.28
C VAL A 47 20.51 25.68 2.54
N ARG A 48 21.51 26.57 2.48
CA ARG A 48 22.80 26.30 1.83
C ARG A 48 23.80 25.69 2.78
N HIS A 49 23.56 25.79 4.09
CA HIS A 49 24.40 25.20 5.12
C HIS A 49 23.62 25.06 6.43
N ILE A 50 24.02 24.08 7.24
CA ILE A 50 23.61 23.90 8.63
C ILE A 50 24.84 23.97 9.53
N TYR A 51 24.66 24.38 10.78
CA TYR A 51 25.72 24.25 11.78
C TYR A 51 25.44 23.00 12.60
N GLN A 52 26.35 22.04 12.55
CA GLN A 52 26.27 20.82 13.33
C GLN A 52 27.27 20.92 14.49
N GLN A 53 26.88 20.53 15.69
CA GLN A 53 27.81 20.44 16.81
C GLN A 53 28.74 19.25 16.58
N CYS A 54 30.05 19.51 16.47
CA CYS A 54 31.08 18.49 16.44
C CYS A 54 32.03 18.78 17.61
N GLY A 55 31.81 18.10 18.74
CA GLY A 55 32.46 18.43 20.01
C GLY A 55 32.03 19.80 20.56
N ASN A 56 32.97 20.57 21.11
CA ASN A 56 32.69 21.85 21.77
C ASN A 56 32.58 23.07 20.83
N ALA A 57 32.60 22.88 19.50
CA ALA A 57 32.48 23.98 18.54
C ALA A 57 31.43 23.67 17.45
N PRO A 58 30.62 24.66 17.04
CA PRO A 58 29.71 24.50 15.90
C PRO A 58 30.51 24.50 14.60
N ALA A 59 30.45 23.38 13.87
CA ALA A 59 31.05 23.25 12.54
C ALA A 59 30.00 23.57 11.48
N ARG A 60 30.37 24.40 10.48
CA ARG A 60 29.52 24.70 9.33
C ARG A 60 29.56 23.54 8.33
N PHE A 61 28.40 22.99 8.01
CA PHE A 61 28.22 21.97 7.00
C PHE A 61 27.42 22.57 5.84
N ASP A 62 28.07 22.76 4.68
CA ASP A 62 27.39 23.26 3.49
C ASP A 62 26.56 22.13 2.84
N LEU A 63 25.29 22.40 2.55
CA LEU A 63 24.38 21.48 1.86
C LEU A 63 24.60 21.65 0.35
N VAL A 64 25.34 20.71 -0.24
CA VAL A 64 25.58 20.65 -1.69
C VAL A 64 24.49 19.79 -2.32
N TRP A 65 23.71 20.40 -3.21
CA TRP A 65 22.64 19.74 -3.95
C TRP A 65 23.17 19.33 -5.33
N ASP A 66 23.92 18.23 -5.39
CA ASP A 66 24.49 17.68 -6.61
C ASP A 66 23.92 16.30 -6.97
N GLU A 67 24.34 15.75 -8.11
CA GLU A 67 23.89 14.44 -8.61
C GLU A 67 24.30 13.26 -7.71
N GLN A 68 25.19 13.46 -6.73
CA GLN A 68 25.63 12.44 -5.78
C GLN A 68 24.78 12.41 -4.50
N GLN A 69 23.80 13.30 -4.37
CA GLN A 69 22.96 13.35 -3.18
C GLN A 69 22.08 12.11 -3.05
N VAL A 70 22.12 11.49 -1.87
CA VAL A 70 21.25 10.38 -1.50
C VAL A 70 19.84 10.91 -1.28
N TRP A 71 19.03 10.87 -2.33
CA TRP A 71 17.59 11.03 -2.19
C TRP A 71 17.04 9.80 -1.49
N VAL A 72 16.33 9.98 -0.38
CA VAL A 72 15.45 8.91 0.12
C VAL A 72 14.39 8.73 -0.95
N GLY A 73 14.52 7.66 -1.73
CA GLY A 73 13.51 7.27 -2.70
C GLY A 73 12.23 6.99 -1.93
N VAL A 74 11.31 7.95 -1.92
CA VAL A 74 9.98 7.72 -1.37
C VAL A 74 9.36 6.65 -2.23
N THR A 75 9.15 5.49 -1.63
CA THR A 75 8.45 4.36 -2.22
C THR A 75 7.19 4.93 -2.86
N ARG A 76 6.96 4.82 -4.18
CA ARG A 76 5.72 5.36 -4.79
C ARG A 76 4.58 4.39 -4.45
N PRO A 77 3.83 4.60 -3.35
CA PRO A 77 2.98 3.54 -2.82
C PRO A 77 1.64 3.44 -3.57
N HIS A 78 1.40 4.28 -4.59
CA HIS A 78 0.09 4.39 -5.25
C HIS A 78 0.24 4.51 -6.78
N ILE A 79 0.46 3.35 -7.38
CA ILE A 79 0.66 3.16 -8.82
C ILE A 79 -0.66 3.23 -9.61
N CYS A 80 -1.82 3.14 -8.95
CA CYS A 80 -3.15 3.16 -9.57
C CYS A 80 -3.92 4.46 -9.29
N GLU A 81 -3.22 5.59 -9.22
CA GLU A 81 -3.81 6.92 -9.01
C GLU A 81 -3.32 7.90 -10.08
N PRO A 82 -4.20 8.50 -10.89
CA PRO A 82 -3.79 9.37 -11.99
C PRO A 82 -3.10 10.65 -11.54
N GLN A 83 -3.55 11.21 -10.41
CA GLN A 83 -3.04 12.48 -9.88
C GLN A 83 -1.88 12.29 -8.89
N ALA A 84 -1.50 11.04 -8.60
CA ALA A 84 -0.45 10.69 -7.64
C ALA A 84 -0.54 11.52 -6.34
N TYR A 85 -1.74 11.57 -5.73
CA TYR A 85 -2.04 12.47 -4.61
C TYR A 85 -1.07 12.26 -3.44
N PHE A 86 -0.74 11.02 -3.13
CA PHE A 86 0.25 10.69 -2.10
C PHE A 86 1.68 11.14 -2.42
N GLY A 87 2.03 11.25 -3.70
CA GLY A 87 3.35 11.74 -4.13
C GLY A 87 3.44 13.26 -4.26
N THR A 88 2.30 13.97 -4.26
CA THR A 88 2.24 15.40 -4.57
C THR A 88 1.46 16.19 -3.54
N GLU A 89 0.16 15.90 -3.40
CA GLU A 89 -0.77 16.61 -2.54
C GLU A 89 -0.57 16.31 -1.05
N VAL A 90 -0.36 15.05 -0.67
CA VAL A 90 -0.16 14.64 0.74
C VAL A 90 1.07 15.32 1.36
N PRO A 91 2.26 15.34 0.72
CA PRO A 91 3.40 16.12 1.21
C PRO A 91 3.11 17.61 1.31
N ARG A 92 2.33 18.18 0.39
CA ARG A 92 1.95 19.59 0.42
C ARG A 92 1.06 19.91 1.63
N ARG A 93 0.03 19.08 1.88
CA ARG A 93 -0.85 19.22 3.05
C ARG A 93 -0.10 19.03 4.36
N ALA A 94 0.87 18.13 4.42
CA ALA A 94 1.71 17.92 5.60
C ALA A 94 2.53 19.15 6.02
N LEU A 95 2.75 20.13 5.14
CA LEU A 95 3.40 21.39 5.53
C LEU A 95 2.51 22.28 6.40
N GLU A 96 1.19 22.06 6.34
CA GLU A 96 0.17 22.87 7.02
C GLU A 96 -0.56 22.07 8.11
N GLU A 97 -0.61 20.74 7.98
CA GLU A 97 -1.33 19.82 8.87
C GLU A 97 -0.39 19.01 9.77
N PRO A 98 -0.26 19.37 11.07
CA PRO A 98 0.71 18.74 11.96
C PRO A 98 0.47 17.25 12.17
N MET A 99 -0.79 16.81 12.25
CA MET A 99 -1.12 15.38 12.43
C MET A 99 -0.58 14.54 11.27
N LEU A 100 -0.87 14.98 10.05
CA LEU A 100 -0.41 14.30 8.84
C LEU A 100 1.11 14.32 8.71
N LEU A 101 1.75 15.44 9.04
CA LEU A 101 3.22 15.54 9.07
C LEU A 101 3.84 14.51 10.00
N LYS A 102 3.31 14.38 11.22
CA LYS A 102 3.84 13.47 12.23
C LYS A 102 3.64 12.01 11.82
N ALA A 103 2.51 11.65 11.21
CA ALA A 103 2.31 10.32 10.65
C ALA A 103 3.34 9.99 9.56
N LEU A 104 3.58 10.91 8.61
CA LEU A 104 4.56 10.71 7.54
C LEU A 104 5.98 10.59 8.07
N LEU A 105 6.37 11.44 9.03
CA LEU A 105 7.69 11.38 9.67
C LEU A 105 7.86 10.08 10.48
N ALA A 106 6.82 9.62 11.17
CA ALA A 106 6.85 8.34 11.88
C ALA A 106 7.07 7.18 10.92
N LEU A 107 6.31 7.12 9.81
CA LEU A 107 6.46 6.10 8.77
C LEU A 107 7.85 6.14 8.14
N ALA A 108 8.34 7.32 7.76
CA ALA A 108 9.65 7.49 7.14
C ALA A 108 10.78 7.08 8.09
N ALA A 109 10.76 7.54 9.34
CA ALA A 109 11.78 7.20 10.34
C ALA A 109 11.78 5.70 10.67
N ARG A 110 10.61 5.05 10.73
CA ARG A 110 10.54 3.59 10.90
C ARG A 110 11.11 2.85 9.71
N HIS A 111 10.73 3.24 8.50
CA HIS A 111 11.23 2.61 7.29
C HIS A 111 12.76 2.75 7.17
N ASP A 112 13.29 3.94 7.49
CA ASP A 112 14.74 4.18 7.56
C ASP A 112 15.42 3.31 8.62
N ALA A 113 14.87 3.26 9.84
CA ALA A 113 15.40 2.43 10.92
C ALA A 113 15.44 0.94 10.53
N ILE A 114 14.41 0.44 9.83
CA ILE A 114 14.39 -0.95 9.35
C ILE A 114 15.48 -1.18 8.29
N LEU A 115 15.60 -0.30 7.30
CA LEU A 115 16.56 -0.47 6.20
C LEU A 115 18.02 -0.29 6.64
N THR A 116 18.27 0.59 7.60
CA THR A 116 19.62 0.87 8.14
C THR A 116 19.96 0.01 9.35
N ASN A 117 19.00 -0.78 9.87
CA ASN A 117 19.08 -1.47 11.16
C ASN A 117 19.44 -0.48 12.30
N GLY A 118 18.83 0.71 12.25
CA GLY A 118 19.03 1.84 13.15
C GLY A 118 18.07 1.86 14.33
N SER A 119 17.99 3.01 15.02
CA SER A 119 17.14 3.20 16.19
C SER A 119 15.71 3.61 15.81
N GLU A 120 14.71 2.97 16.43
CA GLU A 120 13.28 3.34 16.28
C GLU A 120 12.82 4.49 17.21
N CYS A 121 13.73 5.12 17.96
CA CYS A 121 13.36 6.18 18.90
C CYS A 121 12.69 7.38 18.23
N GLU A 122 13.20 7.80 17.07
CA GLU A 122 12.64 8.91 16.29
C GLU A 122 11.23 8.56 15.77
N ALA A 123 11.09 7.38 15.19
CA ALA A 123 9.83 6.84 14.71
C ALA A 123 8.77 6.80 15.83
N SER A 124 9.14 6.29 17.00
CA SER A 124 8.27 6.20 18.18
C SER A 124 7.85 7.56 18.71
N THR A 125 8.75 8.55 18.64
CA THR A 125 8.47 9.92 19.09
C THR A 125 7.43 10.59 18.18
N PHE A 126 7.65 10.56 16.85
CA PHE A 126 6.68 11.12 15.91
C PHE A 126 5.34 10.37 15.93
N HIS A 127 5.37 9.04 16.10
CA HIS A 127 4.16 8.25 16.27
C HIS A 127 3.37 8.68 17.52
N GLY A 128 4.03 8.84 18.66
CA GLY A 128 3.40 9.31 19.90
C GLY A 128 2.78 10.70 19.77
N GLU A 129 3.50 11.65 19.16
CA GLU A 129 2.99 12.99 18.88
C GLU A 129 1.80 12.97 17.91
N CYS A 130 1.85 12.12 16.88
CA CYS A 130 0.75 11.94 15.94
C CYS A 130 -0.50 11.39 16.64
N LEU A 131 -0.34 10.38 17.51
CA LEU A 131 -1.46 9.79 18.23
C LEU A 131 -2.18 10.79 19.15
N GLN A 132 -1.45 11.70 19.79
CA GLN A 132 -2.07 12.75 20.61
C GLN A 132 -3.02 13.64 19.78
N LEU A 133 -2.60 14.01 18.57
CA LEU A 133 -3.42 14.80 17.65
C LEU A 133 -4.58 13.99 17.08
N LEU A 134 -4.32 12.73 16.72
CA LEU A 134 -5.32 11.81 16.17
C LEU A 134 -6.46 11.56 17.16
N ILE A 135 -6.15 11.32 18.44
CA ILE A 135 -7.17 11.10 19.48
C ILE A 135 -8.12 12.31 19.58
N VAL A 136 -7.58 13.53 19.53
CA VAL A 136 -8.38 14.76 19.56
C VAL A 136 -9.29 14.86 18.32
N ALA A 137 -8.76 14.52 17.15
CA ALA A 137 -9.52 14.53 15.90
C ALA A 137 -10.64 13.47 15.90
N LEU A 138 -10.35 12.24 16.35
CA LEU A 138 -11.32 11.15 16.43
C LEU A 138 -12.43 11.40 17.46
N ASN A 139 -12.19 12.23 18.47
CA ASN A 139 -13.21 12.63 19.44
C ASN A 139 -14.23 13.64 18.88
N GLN A 140 -13.99 14.20 17.69
CA GLN A 140 -14.98 15.06 17.02
C GLN A 140 -16.09 14.22 16.36
N PRO A 141 -17.27 14.82 16.10
CA PRO A 141 -18.33 14.18 15.29
C PRO A 141 -17.82 13.73 13.92
N GLU A 142 -18.39 12.64 13.38
CA GLU A 142 -17.96 12.06 12.10
C GLU A 142 -18.10 13.04 10.92
N GLU A 143 -19.01 14.02 11.00
CA GLU A 143 -19.16 15.03 9.94
C GLU A 143 -17.94 15.96 9.81
N ASN A 144 -17.09 16.02 10.84
CA ASN A 144 -15.88 16.84 10.86
C ASN A 144 -14.63 16.09 10.38
N TYR A 145 -14.77 14.81 10.00
CA TYR A 145 -13.66 14.02 9.51
C TYR A 145 -13.30 14.44 8.09
N ASP A 146 -12.05 14.85 7.89
CA ASP A 146 -11.52 15.34 6.63
C ASP A 146 -10.56 14.34 5.96
N ASP A 147 -10.16 14.62 4.72
CA ASP A 147 -9.21 13.76 3.99
C ASP A 147 -7.87 13.61 4.73
N ASN A 148 -7.45 14.61 5.51
CA ASN A 148 -6.18 14.59 6.23
C ASN A 148 -6.21 13.55 7.35
N LEU A 149 -7.31 13.46 8.08
CA LEU A 149 -7.56 12.43 9.07
C LEU A 149 -7.52 11.03 8.43
N LEU A 150 -8.24 10.84 7.32
CA LEU A 150 -8.25 9.55 6.61
C LEU A 150 -6.84 9.18 6.13
N THR A 151 -6.12 10.12 5.53
CA THR A 151 -4.75 9.92 5.06
C THR A 151 -3.83 9.53 6.22
N THR A 152 -3.95 10.23 7.35
CA THR A 152 -3.18 9.94 8.56
C THR A 152 -3.43 8.51 9.04
N VAL A 153 -4.69 8.07 9.09
CA VAL A 153 -5.06 6.70 9.49
C VAL A 153 -4.42 5.65 8.56
N VAL A 154 -4.45 5.86 7.23
CA VAL A 154 -3.82 4.95 6.25
C VAL A 154 -2.30 4.90 6.40
N VAL A 155 -1.66 6.05 6.63
CA VAL A 155 -0.20 6.14 6.85
C VAL A 155 0.20 5.44 8.14
N LEU A 156 -0.52 5.67 9.25
CA LEU A 156 -0.29 4.99 10.52
C LEU A 156 -0.54 3.49 10.42
N ARG A 157 -1.51 3.07 9.60
CA ARG A 157 -1.69 1.65 9.31
C ARG A 157 -0.46 1.07 8.61
N PHE A 158 0.06 1.75 7.59
CA PHE A 158 1.30 1.32 6.93
C PHE A 158 2.48 1.23 7.91
N TYR A 159 2.56 2.18 8.85
CA TYR A 159 3.56 2.19 9.92
C TYR A 159 3.47 0.93 10.79
N GLU A 160 2.27 0.52 11.20
CA GLU A 160 2.04 -0.73 11.96
C GLU A 160 2.42 -1.97 11.14
N GLU A 161 2.05 -2.00 9.85
CA GLU A 161 2.20 -3.17 9.00
C GLU A 161 3.67 -3.54 8.72
N LEU A 162 4.59 -2.58 8.82
CA LEU A 162 6.04 -2.83 8.74
C LEU A 162 6.58 -3.69 9.90
N GLU A 163 5.93 -3.71 11.07
CA GLU A 163 6.40 -4.35 12.30
C GLU A 163 5.37 -5.37 12.85
N ARG A 164 5.36 -6.61 12.33
CA ARG A 164 4.39 -7.64 12.74
C ARG A 164 4.63 -8.31 14.10
N THR A 165 5.82 -8.18 14.70
CA THR A 165 6.18 -8.90 15.95
C THR A 165 5.33 -8.45 17.15
N THR A 166 4.89 -7.19 17.13
CA THR A 166 3.98 -6.59 18.12
C THR A 166 2.52 -6.55 17.67
N ASP A 167 2.17 -7.08 16.50
CA ASP A 167 0.78 -7.08 15.97
C ASP A 167 -0.07 -8.17 16.66
N ARG A 168 -0.16 -8.09 17.99
CA ARG A 168 -1.24 -8.72 18.77
C ARG A 168 -2.52 -7.95 18.46
N LYS A 169 -3.09 -8.19 17.27
CA LYS A 169 -4.45 -7.79 16.86
C LYS A 169 -4.96 -6.52 17.56
N CYS A 170 -4.46 -5.30 17.25
CA CYS A 170 -5.06 -4.06 17.79
C CYS A 170 -4.33 -2.77 17.35
N HIS A 171 -5.04 -1.80 16.76
CA HIS A 171 -5.54 -0.63 17.51
C HIS A 171 -6.22 0.46 16.62
N LEU A 172 -5.70 0.82 15.43
CA LEU A 172 -6.31 1.92 14.66
C LEU A 172 -7.59 1.55 13.88
N LEU A 173 -7.67 0.32 13.36
CA LEU A 173 -8.77 -0.10 12.47
C LEU A 173 -9.82 -1.02 13.12
N GLY A 174 -9.67 -1.33 14.41
CA GLY A 174 -10.68 -2.07 15.16
C GLY A 174 -11.98 -1.28 15.38
N SER A 175 -12.00 0.01 15.02
CA SER A 175 -13.22 0.82 15.05
C SER A 175 -13.99 0.65 13.74
N ASN A 176 -15.13 -0.05 13.82
CA ASN A 176 -16.11 -0.12 12.73
C ASN A 176 -16.47 1.25 12.14
N ARG A 177 -16.34 2.34 12.93
CA ARG A 177 -16.58 3.71 12.44
C ARG A 177 -15.61 4.12 11.34
N LEU A 178 -14.31 3.92 11.55
CA LEU A 178 -13.29 4.26 10.56
C LEU A 178 -13.41 3.38 9.31
N LEU A 179 -13.74 2.10 9.46
CA LEU A 179 -14.01 1.19 8.33
C LEU A 179 -15.18 1.69 7.47
N ASN A 180 -16.29 2.05 8.12
CA ASN A 180 -17.48 2.55 7.44
C ASN A 180 -17.21 3.88 6.74
N LEU A 181 -16.48 4.79 7.38
CA LEU A 181 -16.09 6.07 6.81
C LEU A 181 -15.20 5.90 5.58
N MET A 182 -14.14 5.09 5.69
CA MET A 182 -13.25 4.77 4.56
C MET A 182 -14.05 4.21 3.38
N SER A 183 -14.98 3.28 3.65
CA SER A 183 -15.86 2.73 2.62
C SER A 183 -16.75 3.81 1.97
N ARG A 184 -17.36 4.71 2.73
CA ARG A 184 -18.20 5.80 2.18
C ARG A 184 -17.41 6.78 1.30
N SER A 185 -16.13 6.99 1.59
CA SER A 185 -15.23 7.83 0.78
C SER A 185 -14.84 7.19 -0.56
N ALA A 186 -15.17 5.92 -0.82
CA ALA A 186 -14.76 5.20 -2.02
C ALA A 186 -15.26 5.79 -3.35
N SER A 187 -16.26 6.69 -3.30
CA SER A 187 -16.82 7.36 -4.48
C SER A 187 -16.83 8.89 -4.35
N SER A 188 -16.03 9.47 -3.45
CA SER A 188 -16.07 10.91 -3.18
C SER A 188 -15.32 11.78 -4.20
N GLY A 189 -14.51 11.19 -5.09
CA GLY A 189 -13.49 11.95 -5.81
C GLY A 189 -12.31 12.33 -4.93
N GLY A 190 -11.30 12.94 -5.55
CA GLY A 190 -10.22 13.62 -4.83
C GLY A 190 -9.29 12.69 -4.05
N LEU A 191 -8.70 13.24 -2.98
CA LEU A 191 -7.79 12.54 -2.07
C LEU A 191 -8.53 11.48 -1.23
N ALA A 192 -9.75 11.76 -0.76
CA ALA A 192 -10.52 10.81 0.05
C ALA A 192 -10.82 9.49 -0.70
N GLU A 193 -11.17 9.56 -1.98
CA GLU A 193 -11.36 8.35 -2.80
C GLU A 193 -10.04 7.59 -2.98
N ALA A 194 -8.95 8.28 -3.29
CA ALA A 194 -7.61 7.69 -3.40
C ALA A 194 -7.19 6.95 -2.11
N VAL A 195 -7.37 7.60 -0.96
CA VAL A 195 -7.11 7.00 0.37
C VAL A 195 -7.98 5.77 0.61
N SER A 196 -9.25 5.80 0.22
CA SER A 196 -10.16 4.65 0.33
C SER A 196 -9.71 3.47 -0.53
N TRP A 197 -9.28 3.70 -1.78
CA TRP A 197 -8.73 2.65 -2.64
C TRP A 197 -7.42 2.08 -2.10
N GLN A 198 -6.57 2.90 -1.47
CA GLN A 198 -5.40 2.37 -0.76
C GLN A 198 -5.80 1.52 0.43
N PHE A 199 -6.79 1.98 1.19
CA PHE A 199 -7.33 1.26 2.34
C PHE A 199 -7.87 -0.13 1.94
N LEU A 200 -8.55 -0.23 0.79
CA LEU A 200 -9.01 -1.51 0.24
C LEU A 200 -7.85 -2.50 0.04
N ARG A 201 -6.69 -2.04 -0.44
CA ARG A 201 -5.51 -2.91 -0.62
C ARG A 201 -4.94 -3.40 0.71
N GLN A 202 -4.92 -2.55 1.74
CA GLN A 202 -4.54 -2.95 3.10
C GLN A 202 -5.53 -3.95 3.71
N ALA A 203 -6.83 -3.79 3.43
CA ALA A 203 -7.86 -4.74 3.83
C ALA A 203 -7.70 -6.10 3.13
N ILE A 204 -7.37 -6.11 1.83
CA ILE A 204 -7.01 -7.32 1.09
C ILE A 204 -5.80 -8.01 1.73
N TYR A 205 -4.72 -7.27 2.00
CA TYR A 205 -3.55 -7.82 2.71
C TYR A 205 -3.94 -8.44 4.05
N SER A 206 -4.67 -7.68 4.88
CA SER A 206 -5.09 -8.13 6.21
C SER A 206 -5.93 -9.40 6.13
N SER A 207 -6.85 -9.48 5.16
CA SER A 207 -7.67 -10.68 4.89
C SER A 207 -6.81 -11.89 4.50
N ILE A 208 -5.79 -11.69 3.65
CA ILE A 208 -4.86 -12.76 3.25
C ILE A 208 -4.06 -13.24 4.46
N ALA A 209 -3.51 -12.32 5.25
CA ALA A 209 -2.60 -12.64 6.34
C ALA A 209 -3.31 -13.24 7.57
N GLN A 210 -4.57 -12.88 7.81
CA GLN A 210 -5.34 -13.32 8.99
C GLN A 210 -6.35 -14.43 8.67
N TYR A 211 -6.56 -14.76 7.40
CA TYR A 211 -7.58 -15.71 6.95
C TYR A 211 -9.02 -15.28 7.32
N GLU A 212 -9.25 -13.98 7.50
CA GLU A 212 -10.55 -13.41 7.85
C GLU A 212 -11.16 -12.68 6.64
N PRO A 213 -12.51 -12.60 6.52
CA PRO A 213 -13.16 -11.89 5.42
C PRO A 213 -12.93 -10.39 5.49
N ILE A 214 -13.03 -9.74 4.32
CA ILE A 214 -13.00 -8.27 4.23
C ILE A 214 -14.24 -7.69 4.91
N GLN A 215 -14.02 -6.81 5.89
CA GLN A 215 -15.08 -6.17 6.69
C GLN A 215 -15.59 -4.83 6.10
N LEU A 216 -15.15 -4.48 4.88
CA LEU A 216 -15.57 -3.26 4.18
C LEU A 216 -16.89 -3.46 3.42
N ASP A 217 -17.74 -2.43 3.41
CA ASP A 217 -18.88 -2.38 2.50
C ASP A 217 -18.40 -2.05 1.08
N LEU A 218 -18.28 -3.08 0.24
CA LEU A 218 -17.76 -2.96 -1.11
C LEU A 218 -18.73 -2.23 -2.06
N ARG A 219 -20.02 -2.12 -1.73
CA ARG A 219 -21.03 -1.44 -2.57
C ARG A 219 -20.75 0.04 -2.77
N ASN A 220 -20.02 0.68 -1.85
CA ASN A 220 -19.63 2.08 -2.01
C ASN A 220 -18.54 2.24 -3.09
N TYR A 221 -17.69 1.24 -3.29
CA TYR A 221 -16.67 1.28 -4.35
C TYR A 221 -17.30 1.17 -5.73
N GLU A 222 -18.39 0.42 -5.91
CA GLU A 222 -19.11 0.29 -7.19
C GLU A 222 -19.57 1.65 -7.77
N ARG A 223 -19.73 2.66 -6.91
CA ARG A 223 -20.14 4.03 -7.30
C ARG A 223 -18.96 4.92 -7.70
N SER A 224 -17.74 4.40 -7.59
CA SER A 224 -16.51 5.12 -7.94
C SER A 224 -16.45 5.44 -9.43
N SER A 225 -15.87 6.61 -9.74
CA SER A 225 -15.58 7.00 -11.12
C SER A 225 -14.60 6.05 -11.83
N VAL A 226 -13.88 5.21 -11.09
CA VAL A 226 -13.01 4.14 -11.60
C VAL A 226 -13.72 3.26 -12.62
N PHE A 227 -14.99 2.93 -12.41
CA PHE A 227 -15.73 2.03 -13.31
C PHE A 227 -16.21 2.69 -14.61
N HIS A 228 -16.05 4.01 -14.74
CA HIS A 228 -16.46 4.78 -15.92
C HIS A 228 -15.28 5.32 -16.72
N ARG A 229 -14.05 5.05 -16.26
CA ARG A 229 -12.82 5.55 -16.86
C ARG A 229 -12.07 4.42 -17.55
N ASP A 230 -11.35 4.76 -18.62
CA ASP A 230 -10.70 3.77 -19.49
C ASP A 230 -9.16 3.79 -19.43
N ASP A 231 -8.58 4.49 -18.45
CA ASP A 231 -7.13 4.49 -18.23
C ASP A 231 -6.63 3.30 -17.41
N ASP A 232 -5.32 3.09 -17.44
CA ASP A 232 -4.67 1.94 -16.79
C ASP A 232 -4.93 1.89 -15.28
N ALA A 233 -4.98 3.03 -14.60
CA ALA A 233 -5.24 3.09 -13.16
C ALA A 233 -6.68 2.64 -12.84
N ALA A 234 -7.66 3.09 -13.63
CA ALA A 234 -9.04 2.64 -13.52
C ALA A 234 -9.17 1.12 -13.73
N ARG A 235 -8.56 0.60 -14.79
CA ARG A 235 -8.57 -0.85 -15.10
C ARG A 235 -7.91 -1.69 -14.00
N ALA A 236 -6.82 -1.19 -13.41
CA ALA A 236 -6.14 -1.86 -12.29
C ALA A 236 -7.01 -1.85 -11.02
N ASN A 237 -7.66 -0.73 -10.70
CA ASN A 237 -8.58 -0.65 -9.55
C ASN A 237 -9.80 -1.58 -9.74
N ALA A 238 -10.32 -1.74 -10.96
CA ALA A 238 -11.44 -2.65 -11.23
C ALA A 238 -11.14 -4.12 -10.86
N ILE A 239 -9.97 -4.65 -11.25
CA ILE A 239 -9.60 -6.03 -10.88
C ILE A 239 -9.24 -6.18 -9.39
N ILE A 240 -8.72 -5.12 -8.75
CA ILE A 240 -8.50 -5.09 -7.30
C ILE A 240 -9.84 -5.17 -6.56
N PHE A 241 -10.86 -4.45 -7.05
CA PHE A 241 -12.22 -4.54 -6.53
C PHE A 241 -12.80 -5.96 -6.67
N PHE A 242 -12.69 -6.58 -7.86
CA PHE A 242 -13.15 -7.96 -8.03
C PHE A 242 -12.41 -8.94 -7.11
N CYS A 243 -11.09 -8.77 -6.93
CA CYS A 243 -10.30 -9.54 -5.98
C CYS A 243 -10.83 -9.41 -4.55
N ALA A 244 -11.19 -8.19 -4.12
CA ALA A 244 -11.81 -7.95 -2.82
C ALA A 244 -13.18 -8.64 -2.68
N CYS A 245 -14.04 -8.55 -3.70
CA CYS A 245 -15.33 -9.24 -3.72
C CYS A 245 -15.17 -10.76 -3.61
N ILE A 246 -14.18 -11.33 -4.32
CA ILE A 246 -13.84 -12.75 -4.23
C ILE A 246 -13.39 -13.10 -2.82
N LEU A 247 -12.49 -12.34 -2.21
CA LEU A 247 -12.05 -12.58 -0.83
C LEU A 247 -13.20 -12.50 0.19
N GLN A 248 -14.10 -11.53 0.04
CA GLN A 248 -15.29 -11.40 0.89
C GLN A 248 -16.23 -12.59 0.74
N LEU A 249 -16.37 -13.15 -0.46
CA LEU A 249 -17.15 -14.35 -0.72
C LEU A 249 -16.47 -15.63 -0.20
N CYS A 250 -15.17 -15.79 -0.43
CA CYS A 250 -14.42 -17.03 -0.18
C CYS A 250 -14.03 -17.21 1.30
N CYS A 251 -13.86 -16.11 2.04
CA CYS A 251 -13.52 -16.14 3.47
C CYS A 251 -14.74 -15.94 4.37
N ALA A 252 -15.96 -16.13 3.84
CA ALA A 252 -17.18 -16.11 4.64
C ALA A 252 -17.18 -17.23 5.71
N VAL A 253 -17.97 -17.04 6.76
CA VAL A 253 -17.98 -17.87 8.00
C VAL A 253 -17.96 -19.38 7.68
N PRO A 254 -17.10 -20.18 8.36
CA PRO A 254 -17.03 -21.62 8.16
C PRO A 254 -18.41 -22.27 8.28
N GLY A 255 -18.83 -23.00 7.24
CA GLY A 255 -20.11 -23.71 7.20
C GLY A 255 -21.19 -23.09 6.29
N TYR A 256 -21.00 -21.87 5.79
CA TYR A 256 -21.84 -21.36 4.69
C TYR A 256 -21.33 -21.87 3.35
N ALA A 257 -22.20 -22.56 2.61
CA ALA A 257 -21.93 -22.89 1.21
C ALA A 257 -21.80 -21.59 0.40
N ILE A 258 -20.72 -21.47 -0.36
CA ILE A 258 -20.51 -20.33 -1.25
C ILE A 258 -21.66 -20.26 -2.26
N ASP A 259 -22.28 -19.08 -2.38
CA ASP A 259 -23.32 -18.87 -3.39
C ASP A 259 -22.73 -19.02 -4.79
N ARG A 260 -23.12 -20.09 -5.47
CA ARG A 260 -22.60 -20.41 -6.81
C ARG A 260 -22.91 -19.34 -7.83
N LYS A 261 -24.04 -18.66 -7.72
CA LYS A 261 -24.39 -17.60 -8.68
C LYS A 261 -23.43 -16.43 -8.53
N SER A 262 -23.19 -15.99 -7.31
CA SER A 262 -22.21 -14.93 -7.03
C SER A 262 -20.79 -15.34 -7.39
N TRP A 263 -20.39 -16.59 -7.08
CA TRP A 263 -19.09 -17.12 -7.49
C TRP A 263 -18.92 -17.12 -9.01
N GLN A 264 -19.90 -17.64 -9.75
CA GLN A 264 -19.85 -17.70 -11.21
C GLN A 264 -19.79 -16.29 -11.82
N ARG A 265 -20.60 -15.34 -11.31
CA ARG A 265 -20.56 -13.94 -11.76
C ARG A 265 -19.17 -13.33 -11.58
N LEU A 266 -18.53 -13.54 -10.42
CA LEU A 266 -17.20 -12.99 -10.16
C LEU A 266 -16.14 -13.64 -11.05
N THR A 267 -16.24 -14.96 -11.28
CA THR A 267 -15.41 -15.66 -12.27
C THR A 267 -15.56 -15.04 -13.65
N ASP A 268 -16.79 -14.84 -14.12
CA ASP A 268 -17.08 -14.24 -15.42
C ASP A 268 -16.53 -12.81 -15.53
N CYS A 269 -16.71 -11.97 -14.49
CA CYS A 269 -16.16 -10.61 -14.44
C CYS A 269 -14.61 -10.59 -14.53
N VAL A 270 -13.94 -11.52 -13.85
CA VAL A 270 -12.46 -11.63 -13.88
C VAL A 270 -11.96 -12.07 -15.26
N GLU A 271 -12.64 -13.02 -15.90
CA GLU A 271 -12.30 -13.47 -17.25
C GLU A 271 -12.60 -12.41 -18.31
N GLU A 272 -13.75 -11.74 -18.22
CA GLU A 272 -14.11 -10.64 -19.10
C GLU A 272 -13.08 -9.50 -18.99
N TRP A 273 -12.70 -9.12 -17.76
CA TRP A 273 -11.65 -8.14 -17.54
C TRP A 273 -10.33 -8.56 -18.20
N HIS A 274 -9.96 -9.84 -18.09
CA HIS A 274 -8.72 -10.34 -18.69
C HIS A 274 -8.77 -10.34 -20.22
N CYS A 275 -9.92 -10.67 -20.82
CA CYS A 275 -10.13 -10.62 -22.27
C CYS A 275 -10.14 -9.19 -22.81
N ASN A 276 -10.69 -8.24 -22.04
CA ASN A 276 -10.88 -6.84 -22.43
C ASN A 276 -9.70 -5.92 -22.05
N LYS A 277 -8.61 -6.46 -21.46
CA LYS A 277 -7.40 -5.67 -21.16
C LYS A 277 -6.78 -5.11 -22.45
N PRO A 278 -6.26 -3.88 -22.45
CA PRO A 278 -5.73 -3.28 -23.66
C PRO A 278 -4.43 -3.98 -24.09
N ARG A 279 -4.09 -3.87 -25.38
CA ARG A 279 -2.86 -4.48 -25.93
C ARG A 279 -1.59 -3.98 -25.25
N SER A 280 -1.59 -2.77 -24.71
CA SER A 280 -0.48 -2.19 -23.94
C SER A 280 -0.14 -2.98 -22.66
N TRP A 281 -1.05 -3.83 -22.18
CA TRP A 281 -0.81 -4.68 -21.00
C TRP A 281 -0.16 -6.03 -21.34
N GLN A 282 0.02 -6.33 -22.64
CA GLN A 282 0.80 -7.48 -23.05
C GLN A 282 2.28 -7.22 -22.75
N PRO A 283 3.04 -8.22 -22.27
CA PRO A 283 4.47 -8.06 -22.06
C PRO A 283 5.17 -7.70 -23.37
N LEU A 284 6.02 -6.66 -23.32
CA LEU A 284 6.93 -6.31 -24.43
C LEU A 284 7.93 -7.44 -24.68
N ARG A 285 8.30 -8.14 -23.61
CA ARG A 285 9.09 -9.36 -23.62
C ARG A 285 8.44 -10.36 -22.67
N TYR A 286 8.29 -11.58 -23.15
CA TYR A 286 7.92 -12.74 -22.36
C TYR A 286 8.99 -13.81 -22.52
N GLN A 287 9.56 -14.26 -21.41
CA GLN A 287 10.39 -15.45 -21.35
C GLN A 287 9.79 -16.41 -20.33
N PRO A 288 9.48 -17.67 -20.70
CA PRO A 288 9.00 -18.65 -19.75
C PRO A 288 10.08 -18.99 -18.70
N PRO A 289 9.71 -19.61 -17.56
CA PRO A 289 10.69 -20.11 -16.60
C PRO A 289 11.73 -20.99 -17.29
N GLY A 290 13.01 -20.78 -16.95
CA GLY A 290 14.11 -21.57 -17.48
C GLY A 290 14.13 -22.99 -16.92
N LEU A 291 14.72 -23.92 -17.67
CA LEU A 291 14.96 -25.30 -17.21
C LEU A 291 16.05 -25.37 -16.13
N SER A 292 16.90 -24.35 -16.04
CA SER A 292 17.96 -24.23 -15.04
C SER A 292 17.44 -23.67 -13.72
N ALA A 293 18.00 -24.13 -12.59
CA ALA A 293 17.64 -23.69 -11.24
C ALA A 293 17.78 -22.16 -10.98
N ASP A 294 18.51 -21.45 -11.84
CA ASP A 294 18.77 -20.02 -11.71
C ASP A 294 17.62 -19.12 -12.20
N GLN A 295 16.69 -19.64 -13.02
CA GLN A 295 15.58 -18.85 -13.59
C GLN A 295 14.20 -19.53 -13.36
N PRO A 296 13.78 -19.74 -12.10
CA PRO A 296 12.54 -20.45 -11.79
C PRO A 296 11.26 -19.65 -12.10
N PHE A 297 11.36 -18.36 -12.40
CA PHE A 297 10.22 -17.48 -12.64
C PHE A 297 10.27 -16.90 -14.06
N PRO A 298 9.11 -16.63 -14.68
CA PRO A 298 9.04 -16.01 -16.00
C PRO A 298 9.52 -14.55 -15.96
N GLU A 299 10.05 -14.09 -17.09
CA GLU A 299 10.35 -12.69 -17.32
C GLU A 299 9.18 -12.03 -18.08
N LEU A 300 8.59 -10.97 -17.52
CA LEU A 300 7.47 -10.24 -18.10
C LEU A 300 7.71 -8.73 -18.02
N TRP A 301 8.15 -8.11 -19.11
CA TRP A 301 8.38 -6.66 -19.16
C TRP A 301 7.08 -5.93 -19.50
N ILE A 302 6.49 -5.26 -18.53
CA ILE A 302 5.22 -4.55 -18.68
C ILE A 302 5.51 -3.04 -18.74
N ILE A 303 4.94 -2.36 -19.73
CA ILE A 303 5.19 -0.92 -19.92
C ILE A 303 4.57 -0.04 -18.82
N SER A 304 3.44 -0.47 -18.28
CA SER A 304 2.61 0.33 -17.38
C SER A 304 2.66 -0.22 -15.94
N PRO A 305 3.10 0.57 -14.96
CA PRO A 305 3.06 0.17 -13.55
C PRO A 305 1.67 -0.26 -13.06
N PRO A 306 0.55 0.45 -13.36
CA PRO A 306 -0.78 -0.05 -13.00
C PRO A 306 -1.12 -1.38 -13.66
N ALA A 307 -0.64 -1.65 -14.88
CA ALA A 307 -0.83 -2.94 -15.53
C ALA A 307 -0.12 -4.09 -14.78
N VAL A 308 1.11 -3.87 -14.28
CA VAL A 308 1.81 -4.85 -13.43
C VAL A 308 0.95 -5.22 -12.22
N VAL A 309 0.48 -4.21 -11.48
CA VAL A 309 -0.35 -4.41 -10.29
C VAL A 309 -1.66 -5.09 -10.68
N GLY A 310 -2.35 -4.62 -11.73
CA GLY A 310 -3.60 -5.21 -12.20
C GLY A 310 -3.46 -6.69 -12.58
N LEU A 311 -2.41 -7.06 -13.31
CA LEU A 311 -2.14 -8.47 -13.66
C LEU A 311 -1.84 -9.32 -12.42
N GLN A 312 -1.16 -8.79 -11.41
CA GLN A 312 -0.97 -9.53 -10.16
C GLN A 312 -2.27 -9.75 -9.40
N TYR A 313 -3.15 -8.76 -9.36
CA TYR A 313 -4.48 -8.93 -8.75
C TYR A 313 -5.37 -9.86 -9.57
N TYR A 314 -5.21 -9.93 -10.89
CA TYR A 314 -5.83 -10.99 -11.70
C TYR A 314 -5.36 -12.37 -11.26
N HIS A 315 -4.04 -12.59 -11.15
CA HIS A 315 -3.51 -13.86 -10.65
C HIS A 315 -3.94 -14.18 -9.22
N ALA A 316 -4.03 -13.17 -8.35
CA ALA A 316 -4.58 -13.32 -7.00
C ALA A 316 -6.05 -13.78 -7.05
N SER A 317 -6.89 -13.15 -7.88
CA SER A 317 -8.29 -13.54 -8.07
C SER A 317 -8.41 -14.99 -8.55
N LYS A 318 -7.58 -15.42 -9.51
CA LYS A 318 -7.56 -16.80 -9.97
C LYS A 318 -7.20 -17.78 -8.85
N ILE A 319 -6.20 -17.46 -8.02
CA ILE A 319 -5.83 -18.27 -6.85
C ILE A 319 -7.01 -18.42 -5.89
N PHE A 320 -7.69 -17.32 -5.53
CA PHE A 320 -8.83 -17.39 -4.60
C PHE A 320 -10.05 -18.12 -5.19
N LEU A 321 -10.32 -17.96 -6.48
CA LEU A 321 -11.37 -18.72 -7.17
C LEU A 321 -11.06 -20.22 -7.21
N THR A 322 -9.81 -20.61 -7.44
CA THR A 322 -9.38 -22.02 -7.41
C THR A 322 -9.51 -22.65 -6.02
N LEU A 323 -9.32 -21.88 -4.94
CA LEU A 323 -9.43 -22.40 -3.57
C LEU A 323 -10.87 -22.54 -3.08
N SER A 324 -11.76 -21.72 -3.61
CA SER A 324 -13.12 -21.56 -3.12
C SER A 324 -14.11 -22.52 -3.77
N ASP A 325 -13.62 -23.53 -4.49
CA ASP A 325 -14.33 -24.49 -5.34
C ASP A 325 -15.85 -24.47 -5.14
N ALA A 326 -16.56 -24.02 -6.19
CA ALA A 326 -18.02 -23.93 -6.20
C ALA A 326 -18.62 -25.27 -5.74
N PRO A 327 -19.53 -25.28 -4.75
CA PRO A 327 -19.88 -26.52 -4.07
C PRO A 327 -20.77 -27.39 -4.95
N SER A 328 -20.25 -28.29 -5.80
CA SER A 328 -20.74 -29.69 -5.86
C SER A 328 -20.24 -30.51 -7.05
N GLN A 329 -19.91 -31.75 -6.74
CA GLN A 329 -20.65 -32.96 -7.14
C GLN A 329 -20.39 -34.00 -6.04
N ARG A 330 -21.14 -35.11 -5.97
CA ARG A 330 -20.72 -36.25 -5.14
C ARG A 330 -19.45 -36.83 -5.78
N MET A 331 -18.30 -36.28 -5.40
CA MET A 331 -17.01 -36.76 -5.83
C MET A 331 -16.60 -37.94 -4.97
N THR A 332 -15.93 -38.91 -5.58
CA THR A 332 -15.21 -39.95 -4.86
C THR A 332 -14.00 -39.37 -4.11
N ASP A 333 -13.47 -40.10 -3.14
CA ASP A 333 -12.28 -39.69 -2.40
C ASP A 333 -11.07 -39.48 -3.33
N TYR A 334 -10.94 -40.32 -4.37
CA TYR A 334 -9.90 -40.18 -5.39
C TYR A 334 -10.06 -38.89 -6.21
N GLU A 335 -11.27 -38.59 -6.68
CA GLU A 335 -11.53 -37.35 -7.44
C GLU A 335 -11.29 -36.12 -6.57
N THR A 336 -11.65 -36.16 -5.28
CA THR A 336 -11.40 -35.07 -4.33
C THR A 336 -9.90 -34.84 -4.14
N SER A 337 -9.13 -35.92 -3.97
CA SER A 337 -7.67 -35.87 -3.89
C SER A 337 -7.05 -35.32 -5.17
N GLN A 338 -7.50 -35.79 -6.33
CA GLN A 338 -7.03 -35.33 -7.64
C GLN A 338 -7.34 -33.85 -7.87
N ALA A 339 -8.55 -33.39 -7.55
CA ALA A 339 -8.95 -31.99 -7.67
C ALA A 339 -8.07 -31.08 -6.79
N ARG A 340 -7.76 -31.50 -5.56
CA ARG A 340 -6.83 -30.78 -4.69
C ARG A 340 -5.43 -30.64 -5.30
N LEU A 341 -4.90 -31.71 -5.90
CA LEU A 341 -3.59 -31.65 -6.57
C LEU A 341 -3.60 -30.70 -7.78
N ILE A 342 -4.67 -30.72 -8.57
CA ILE A 342 -4.85 -29.80 -9.71
C ILE A 342 -4.96 -28.35 -9.22
N ALA A 343 -5.72 -28.10 -8.16
CA ALA A 343 -5.86 -26.80 -7.54
C ALA A 343 -4.50 -26.27 -7.04
N GLU A 344 -3.74 -27.07 -6.30
CA GLU A 344 -2.41 -26.69 -5.81
C GLU A 344 -1.44 -26.38 -6.96
N LYS A 345 -1.44 -27.18 -8.04
CA LYS A 345 -0.61 -26.92 -9.23
C LYS A 345 -1.02 -25.62 -9.93
N THR A 346 -2.32 -25.34 -10.02
CA THR A 346 -2.86 -24.12 -10.62
C THR A 346 -2.47 -22.89 -9.81
N ILE A 347 -2.58 -22.98 -8.48
CA ILE A 347 -2.16 -21.94 -7.54
C ILE A 347 -0.66 -21.67 -7.68
N ALA A 348 0.18 -22.71 -7.71
CA ALA A 348 1.61 -22.59 -7.91
C ALA A 348 1.96 -21.86 -9.22
N GLY A 349 1.27 -22.19 -10.32
CA GLY A 349 1.45 -21.51 -11.61
C GLY A 349 1.16 -20.01 -11.53
N HIS A 350 0.08 -19.61 -10.86
CA HIS A 350 -0.25 -18.20 -10.67
C HIS A 350 0.72 -17.47 -9.72
N LEU A 351 1.21 -18.13 -8.66
CA LEU A 351 2.26 -17.59 -7.78
C LEU A 351 3.54 -17.29 -8.55
N VAL A 352 4.00 -18.26 -9.36
CA VAL A 352 5.21 -18.13 -10.18
C VAL A 352 5.11 -16.90 -11.10
N VAL A 353 3.96 -16.67 -11.73
CA VAL A 353 3.75 -15.48 -12.57
C VAL A 353 3.70 -14.19 -11.73
N ALA A 354 3.04 -14.19 -10.57
CA ALA A 354 2.98 -13.02 -9.70
C ALA A 354 4.36 -12.58 -9.19
N ILE A 355 5.24 -13.54 -8.88
CA ILE A 355 6.64 -13.30 -8.52
C ILE A 355 7.42 -12.79 -9.74
N GLY A 356 7.26 -13.44 -10.90
CA GLY A 356 7.88 -13.03 -12.17
C GLY A 356 7.55 -11.60 -12.56
N LEU A 357 6.28 -11.19 -12.43
CA LEU A 357 5.82 -9.81 -12.63
C LEU A 357 6.57 -8.82 -11.72
N SER A 358 6.82 -9.19 -10.46
CA SER A 358 7.57 -8.31 -9.54
C SER A 358 9.04 -8.22 -9.88
N LEU A 359 9.70 -9.36 -10.12
CA LEU A 359 11.13 -9.40 -10.40
C LEU A 359 11.47 -8.74 -11.74
N SER A 360 10.57 -8.82 -12.72
CA SER A 360 10.75 -8.23 -14.06
C SER A 360 10.51 -6.72 -14.10
N ASN A 361 9.80 -6.16 -13.12
CA ASN A 361 9.39 -4.76 -13.08
C ASN A 361 9.86 -4.11 -11.78
N ASP A 362 11.17 -4.11 -11.55
CA ASP A 362 11.80 -3.74 -10.28
C ASP A 362 11.44 -2.33 -9.77
N SER A 363 11.15 -1.38 -10.67
CA SER A 363 10.72 -0.01 -10.31
C SER A 363 9.32 0.05 -9.68
N VAL A 364 8.50 -1.00 -9.83
CA VAL A 364 7.10 -1.06 -9.39
C VAL A 364 7.05 -1.66 -7.98
N GLN A 365 7.47 -0.91 -6.96
CA GLN A 365 7.61 -1.45 -5.60
C GLN A 365 6.32 -2.07 -5.04
N ASN A 366 5.14 -1.56 -5.40
CA ASN A 366 3.87 -2.12 -4.96
C ASN A 366 3.68 -3.59 -5.35
N SER A 367 4.30 -4.02 -6.45
CA SER A 367 4.10 -5.38 -6.96
C SER A 367 4.62 -6.43 -5.99
N TYR A 368 5.63 -6.08 -5.21
CA TYR A 368 6.27 -6.97 -4.25
C TYR A 368 5.36 -7.31 -3.07
N TYR A 369 4.47 -6.40 -2.64
CA TYR A 369 3.59 -6.64 -1.49
C TYR A 369 2.61 -7.77 -1.77
N ILE A 370 1.80 -7.66 -2.83
CA ILE A 370 0.80 -8.68 -3.15
C ILE A 370 1.43 -10.04 -3.44
N ALA A 371 2.55 -10.08 -4.18
CA ALA A 371 3.27 -11.33 -4.42
C ALA A 371 3.78 -11.96 -3.11
N SER A 372 4.29 -11.15 -2.17
CA SER A 372 4.72 -11.64 -0.85
C SER A 372 3.55 -12.15 -0.01
N HIS A 373 2.40 -11.48 -0.04
CA HIS A 373 1.19 -11.93 0.69
C HIS A 373 0.65 -13.24 0.13
N LEU A 374 0.62 -13.39 -1.19
CA LEU A 374 0.24 -14.65 -1.83
C LEU A 374 1.24 -15.76 -1.48
N LEU A 375 2.54 -15.46 -1.46
CA LEU A 375 3.57 -16.42 -1.04
C LEU A 375 3.40 -16.85 0.40
N GLN A 376 3.08 -15.92 1.29
CA GLN A 376 2.84 -16.21 2.70
C GLN A 376 1.71 -17.21 2.89
N ARG A 377 0.63 -17.09 2.11
CA ARG A 377 -0.55 -17.95 2.26
C ARG A 377 -0.47 -19.25 1.45
N PHE A 378 0.16 -19.20 0.28
CA PHE A 378 0.09 -20.27 -0.72
C PHE A 378 1.45 -20.81 -1.17
N GLY A 379 2.56 -20.31 -0.61
CA GLY A 379 3.90 -20.77 -0.96
C GLY A 379 4.11 -22.27 -0.75
N TYR A 380 3.33 -22.92 0.12
CA TYR A 380 3.33 -24.38 0.28
C TYR A 380 2.98 -25.15 -1.00
N CYS A 381 2.33 -24.50 -1.98
CA CYS A 381 2.00 -25.08 -3.28
C CYS A 381 3.23 -25.19 -4.21
N LEU A 382 4.33 -24.47 -3.94
CA LEU A 382 5.57 -24.56 -4.72
C LEU A 382 6.28 -25.89 -4.42
N GLN A 383 6.38 -26.75 -5.43
CA GLN A 383 6.95 -28.10 -5.27
C GLN A 383 8.36 -28.22 -5.83
N GLN A 384 8.72 -27.39 -6.82
CA GLN A 384 10.04 -27.48 -7.44
C GLN A 384 11.10 -26.83 -6.54
N PRO A 385 12.23 -27.49 -6.25
CA PRO A 385 13.29 -26.91 -5.41
C PRO A 385 13.81 -25.56 -5.93
N ALA A 386 13.85 -25.38 -7.26
CA ALA A 386 14.23 -24.12 -7.88
C ALA A 386 13.22 -22.99 -7.58
N GLU A 387 11.92 -23.27 -7.62
CA GLU A 387 10.86 -22.32 -7.26
C GLU A 387 10.91 -21.96 -5.77
N GLN A 388 11.11 -22.96 -4.91
CA GLN A 388 11.24 -22.78 -3.46
C GLN A 388 12.43 -21.88 -3.12
N GLN A 389 13.61 -22.19 -3.65
CA GLN A 389 14.80 -21.35 -3.46
C GLN A 389 14.62 -19.96 -4.06
N GLY A 390 14.01 -19.87 -5.25
CA GLY A 390 13.64 -18.61 -5.88
C GLY A 390 12.71 -17.76 -5.00
N ALA A 391 11.71 -18.37 -4.39
CA ALA A 391 10.75 -17.74 -3.50
C ALA A 391 11.44 -17.18 -2.25
N LEU A 392 12.36 -17.93 -1.64
CA LEU A 392 13.16 -17.45 -0.51
C LEU A 392 14.05 -16.25 -0.90
N ARG A 393 14.69 -16.30 -2.08
CA ARG A 393 15.45 -15.16 -2.62
C ARG A 393 14.56 -13.94 -2.86
N PHE A 394 13.35 -14.16 -3.39
CA PHE A 394 12.37 -13.11 -3.59
C PHE A 394 11.96 -12.46 -2.26
N LEU A 395 11.61 -13.25 -1.24
CA LEU A 395 11.27 -12.75 0.09
C LEU A 395 12.43 -11.96 0.72
N SER A 396 13.67 -12.47 0.62
CA SER A 396 14.85 -11.75 1.10
C SER A 396 15.05 -10.41 0.37
N ARG A 397 14.81 -10.37 -0.95
CA ARG A 397 14.83 -9.11 -1.73
C ARG A 397 13.76 -8.13 -1.27
N VAL A 398 12.54 -8.61 -0.99
CA VAL A 398 11.44 -7.79 -0.45
C VAL A 398 11.85 -7.14 0.86
N GLU A 399 12.41 -7.91 1.79
CA GLU A 399 12.83 -7.38 3.10
C GLU A 399 13.97 -6.36 2.97
N LYS A 400 14.98 -6.68 2.15
CA LYS A 400 16.12 -5.77 1.91
C LYS A 400 15.71 -4.48 1.21
N LYS A 401 14.76 -4.54 0.28
CA LYS A 401 14.40 -3.41 -0.59
C LYS A 401 13.31 -2.52 0.01
N LEU A 402 12.33 -3.12 0.67
CA LEU A 402 11.11 -2.44 1.13
C LEU A 402 11.00 -2.34 2.64
N GLY A 403 11.96 -2.91 3.39
CA GLY A 403 11.86 -3.04 4.84
C GLY A 403 10.69 -3.92 5.29
N TRP A 404 10.07 -4.67 4.38
CA TRP A 404 8.92 -5.49 4.70
C TRP A 404 9.37 -6.85 5.25
N ARG A 405 9.05 -7.13 6.51
CA ARG A 405 9.52 -8.34 7.21
C ARG A 405 8.93 -9.61 6.61
N THR A 406 9.73 -10.37 5.87
CA THR A 406 9.36 -11.64 5.24
C THR A 406 10.16 -12.84 5.76
N SER A 407 11.19 -12.60 6.59
CA SER A 407 12.06 -13.64 7.14
C SER A 407 11.29 -14.75 7.87
N TRP A 408 10.23 -14.40 8.60
CA TRP A 408 9.39 -15.38 9.29
C TRP A 408 8.58 -16.23 8.29
N THR A 409 8.09 -15.63 7.21
CA THR A 409 7.42 -16.33 6.11
C THR A 409 8.35 -17.32 5.44
N GLY A 410 9.61 -16.94 5.19
CA GLY A 410 10.62 -17.84 4.65
C GLY A 410 10.82 -19.08 5.53
N ARG A 411 10.99 -18.90 6.85
CA ARG A 411 11.15 -20.02 7.80
C ARG A 411 9.91 -20.92 7.88
N ASP A 412 8.72 -20.31 7.83
CA ASP A 412 7.46 -21.05 7.85
C ASP A 412 7.30 -21.92 6.59
N LEU A 413 7.60 -21.36 5.41
CA LEU A 413 7.60 -22.09 4.14
C LEU A 413 8.64 -23.23 4.13
N GLU A 414 9.86 -22.99 4.59
CA GLU A 414 10.88 -24.04 4.73
C GLU A 414 10.44 -25.17 5.66
N ARG A 415 9.69 -24.87 6.73
CA ARG A 415 9.09 -25.92 7.57
C ARG A 415 8.03 -26.69 6.79
N GLN A 416 7.10 -25.99 6.14
CA GLN A 416 6.02 -26.62 5.38
C GLN A 416 6.54 -27.52 4.25
N TRP A 417 7.55 -27.09 3.51
CA TRP A 417 8.15 -27.91 2.44
C TRP A 417 8.87 -29.15 2.99
N ARG A 418 9.57 -29.03 4.13
CA ARG A 418 10.19 -30.19 4.81
C ARG A 418 9.14 -31.19 5.30
N ASP A 419 8.08 -30.70 5.94
CA ASP A 419 6.99 -31.55 6.44
C ASP A 419 6.36 -32.35 5.28
N ARG A 420 6.14 -31.71 4.12
CA ARG A 420 5.62 -32.37 2.91
C ARG A 420 6.60 -33.38 2.30
N ALA A 421 7.89 -33.05 2.24
CA ALA A 421 8.92 -33.96 1.72
C ALA A 421 8.99 -35.24 2.57
N ASN A 422 8.95 -35.10 3.91
CA ASN A 422 8.95 -36.23 4.84
C ASN A 422 7.72 -37.13 4.67
N LEU A 423 6.53 -36.55 4.46
CA LEU A 423 5.31 -37.31 4.18
C LEU A 423 5.41 -38.11 2.87
N SER A 424 6.10 -37.56 1.86
CA SER A 424 6.31 -38.27 0.58
C SER A 424 7.38 -39.37 0.65
N SER A 425 8.40 -39.22 1.51
CA SER A 425 9.48 -40.21 1.67
C SER A 425 9.13 -41.34 2.64
N GLY A 426 8.25 -41.10 3.62
CA GLY A 426 7.80 -42.11 4.59
C GLY A 426 6.75 -43.09 4.06
N ALA A 427 6.35 -42.97 2.79
CA ALA A 427 5.39 -43.84 2.11
C ALA A 427 6.06 -44.95 1.25
N ASN A 428 7.39 -45.10 1.34
CA ASN A 428 8.17 -46.13 0.65
C ASN A 428 8.56 -47.29 1.57
#